data_AF-A0A5B0BG10-F1
#
_entry.id   AF-A0A5B0BG10-F1
#
_cell.length_a   1.000
_cell.length_b   1.000
_cell.length_c   1.000
_cell.angle_alpha   90.00
_cell.angle_beta   90.00
_cell.angle_gamma   90.00
#
_symmetry.space_group_name_H-M   'P 1'
#
loop_
_entity.id
_entity.type
_entity.pdbx_description
1 polymer ?
#
loop_
_entity_poly.entity_id
_entity_poly.type
_entity_poly.pdbx_seq_one_letter_code
_entity_poly.pdbx_strand_id
1 'polypeptide(L)'
;LLDLAVNALDEDEHLQRLRGFAQDSGEGRWTVEAAIDNAVPLPAITASLFARFASRQEDSPQMKMIAALRNQFGGHAVESAK
;
A
#
# COMPACT_ATOMS: atom_id res chain seq x y z
N LEU A 1 -5.84 -10.36 8.16
CA LEU A 1 -5.45 -9.83 6.84
C LEU A 1 -6.02 -10.68 5.71
N LEU A 2 -5.91 -12.01 5.76
CA LEU A 2 -6.54 -12.87 4.73
C LEU A 2 -8.05 -12.69 4.66
N ASP A 3 -8.73 -12.55 5.80
CA ASP A 3 -10.18 -12.26 5.81
C ASP A 3 -10.52 -10.93 5.13
N LEU A 4 -9.67 -9.90 5.30
CA LEU A 4 -9.84 -8.62 4.61
C LEU A 4 -9.60 -8.73 3.09
N ALA A 5 -8.69 -9.61 2.68
CA ALA A 5 -8.47 -9.90 1.26
C ALA A 5 -9.68 -10.63 0.66
N VAL A 6 -10.24 -11.60 1.39
CA VAL A 6 -11.49 -12.27 1.00
C VAL A 6 -12.62 -11.25 0.89
N ASN A 7 -12.84 -10.42 1.91
CA ASN A 7 -13.87 -9.38 1.88
C ASN A 7 -13.71 -8.43 0.68
N ALA A 8 -12.48 -8.00 0.37
CA ALA A 8 -12.21 -7.13 -0.76
C ALA A 8 -12.57 -7.80 -2.11
N LEU A 9 -12.30 -9.10 -2.25
CA LEU A 9 -12.64 -9.86 -3.46
C LEU A 9 -14.13 -10.22 -3.54
N ASP A 10 -14.80 -10.42 -2.41
CA ASP A 10 -16.26 -10.62 -2.38
C ASP A 10 -17.02 -9.34 -2.79
N GLU A 11 -16.49 -8.16 -2.43
CA GLU A 11 -17.06 -6.86 -2.84
C GLU A 11 -16.81 -6.52 -4.32
N ASP A 12 -15.63 -6.87 -4.83
CA ASP A 12 -15.18 -6.65 -6.20
C ASP A 12 -14.06 -7.65 -6.57
N GLU A 13 -14.45 -8.77 -7.19
CA GLU A 13 -13.57 -9.90 -7.52
C GLU A 13 -12.32 -9.49 -8.32
N HIS A 14 -12.44 -8.42 -9.12
CA HIS A 14 -11.37 -7.95 -9.99
C HIS A 14 -10.76 -6.61 -9.52
N LEU A 15 -11.20 -6.10 -8.36
CA LEU A 15 -10.79 -4.82 -7.79
C LEU A 15 -10.90 -3.65 -8.79
N GLN A 16 -11.85 -3.72 -9.73
CA GLN A 16 -12.01 -2.75 -10.82
C GLN A 16 -12.37 -1.36 -10.32
N ARG A 17 -13.02 -1.25 -9.16
CA ARG A 17 -13.39 0.05 -8.56
C ARG A 17 -12.21 0.82 -7.99
N LEU A 18 -11.10 0.14 -7.70
CA LEU A 18 -9.92 0.73 -7.09
C LEU A 18 -8.84 1.00 -8.13
N ARG A 19 -8.19 2.15 -8.02
CA ARG A 19 -6.87 2.38 -8.61
C ARG A 19 -5.84 1.75 -7.68
N GLY A 20 -4.82 1.10 -8.24
CA GLY A 20 -3.71 0.50 -7.51
C GLY A 20 -2.75 1.54 -6.97
N PHE A 21 -3.25 2.52 -6.23
CA PHE A 21 -2.50 3.60 -5.61
C PHE A 21 -2.57 3.46 -4.08
N ALA A 22 -1.41 3.27 -3.45
CA ALA A 22 -1.32 3.17 -2.00
C ALA A 22 -0.58 4.38 -1.41
N GLN A 23 -1.30 5.25 -0.69
CA GLN A 23 -0.67 6.37 0.01
C GLN A 23 0.32 5.89 1.09
N ASP A 24 1.41 6.64 1.25
CA ASP A 24 2.25 6.64 2.45
C ASP A 24 1.83 7.79 3.38
N SER A 25 1.58 7.46 4.65
CA SER A 25 1.18 8.41 5.70
C SER A 25 2.37 9.20 6.29
N GLY A 26 3.60 8.90 5.84
CA GLY A 26 4.83 9.54 6.29
C GLY A 26 5.62 8.73 7.32
N GLU A 27 5.00 7.80 8.06
CA GLU A 27 5.69 7.05 9.10
C GLU A 27 6.80 6.17 8.56
N GLY A 28 6.53 5.48 7.45
CA GLY A 28 7.55 4.68 6.78
C GLY A 28 8.71 5.51 6.24
N ARG A 29 8.49 6.79 5.90
CA ARG A 29 9.52 7.69 5.38
C ARG A 29 10.47 8.12 6.49
N TRP A 30 9.94 8.70 7.57
CA TRP A 30 10.80 9.14 8.67
C TRP A 30 11.52 7.94 9.32
N THR A 31 10.90 6.76 9.33
CA THR A 31 11.56 5.53 9.83
C THR A 31 12.79 5.16 8.98
N VAL A 32 12.69 5.26 7.65
CA VAL A 32 13.81 4.99 6.74
C VAL A 32 14.89 6.07 6.86
N GLU A 33 14.51 7.34 7.01
CA GLU A 33 15.44 8.45 7.26
C GLU A 33 16.23 8.23 8.56
N ALA A 34 15.53 7.92 9.66
CA ALA A 34 16.16 7.61 10.94
C ALA A 34 17.09 6.38 10.87
N ALA A 35 16.74 5.36 10.09
CA ALA A 35 17.59 4.19 9.90
C ALA A 35 18.90 4.54 9.19
N ILE A 36 18.88 5.46 8.22
CA ILE A 36 20.08 5.97 7.54
C ILE A 36 20.97 6.73 8.55
N ASP A 37 20.38 7.64 9.32
CA ASP A 37 21.11 8.45 10.31
C ASP A 37 21.81 7.58 11.38
N ASN A 38 21.21 6.44 11.73
CA ASN A 38 21.74 5.51 12.72
C ASN A 38 22.54 4.35 12.11
N ALA A 39 22.73 4.32 10.78
CA ALA A 39 23.36 3.20 10.07
C ALA A 39 22.76 1.82 10.39
N VAL A 40 21.44 1.76 10.58
CA VAL A 40 20.70 0.52 10.88
C VAL A 40 20.07 -0.05 9.60
N PRO A 41 20.28 -1.33 9.26
CA PRO A 41 19.71 -1.92 8.05
C PRO A 41 18.19 -2.13 8.21
N LEU A 42 17.40 -1.62 7.25
CA LEU A 42 15.93 -1.72 7.26
C LEU A 42 15.31 -2.18 5.92
N PRO A 43 15.80 -3.26 5.30
CA PRO A 43 15.47 -3.61 3.91
C PRO A 43 13.96 -3.81 3.67
N ALA A 44 13.25 -4.46 4.60
CA ALA A 44 11.82 -4.76 4.44
C ALA A 44 10.94 -3.50 4.45
N ILE A 45 11.20 -2.56 5.35
CA ILE A 45 10.42 -1.31 5.42
C ILE A 45 10.77 -0.40 4.25
N THR A 46 12.05 -0.31 3.86
CA THR A 46 12.47 0.44 2.67
C THR A 46 11.80 -0.10 1.41
N ALA A 47 11.80 -1.41 1.20
CA ALA A 47 11.11 -2.04 0.08
C ALA A 47 9.60 -1.76 0.10
N SER A 48 8.97 -1.82 1.29
CA SER A 48 7.55 -1.52 1.45
C SER A 48 7.21 -0.05 1.15
N LEU A 49 8.09 0.88 1.51
CA LEU A 49 7.98 2.30 1.16
C LEU A 49 8.10 2.50 -0.36
N PHE A 50 9.07 1.84 -1.00
CA PHE A 50 9.29 1.96 -2.44
C PHE A 50 8.18 1.32 -3.27
N ALA A 51 7.57 0.22 -2.81
CA ALA A 51 6.38 -0.35 -3.44
C ALA A 51 5.22 0.67 -3.52
N ARG A 52 5.04 1.50 -2.49
CA ARG A 52 4.06 2.61 -2.49
C ARG A 52 4.44 3.74 -3.44
N PHE A 53 5.73 3.96 -3.70
CA PHE A 53 6.15 4.91 -4.74
C PHE A 53 5.91 4.35 -6.14
N ALA A 54 6.18 3.06 -6.35
CA ALA A 54 5.91 2.37 -7.60
C ALA A 54 4.41 2.41 -7.96
N SER A 55 3.53 2.28 -6.96
CA SER A 55 2.07 2.35 -7.16
C SER A 55 1.53 3.67 -7.70
N ARG A 56 2.37 4.72 -7.74
CA ARG A 56 2.00 6.02 -8.31
C ARG A 56 2.14 6.08 -9.82
N GLN A 57 2.75 5.05 -10.43
CA GLN A 57 3.04 4.97 -11.85
C GLN A 57 1.94 4.16 -12.57
N GLU A 58 2.27 2.97 -13.06
CA GLU A 58 1.33 2.07 -13.71
C GLU A 58 0.40 1.39 -12.71
N ASP A 59 -0.85 1.18 -13.12
CA ASP A 59 -1.84 0.49 -12.32
C ASP A 59 -1.49 -1.00 -12.19
N SER A 60 -1.66 -1.56 -10.99
CA SER A 60 -1.22 -2.92 -10.66
C SER A 60 -2.30 -3.63 -9.82
N PRO A 61 -2.73 -4.85 -10.21
CA PRO A 61 -3.65 -5.64 -9.41
C PRO A 61 -3.14 -5.90 -7.98
N GLN A 62 -1.83 -6.09 -7.84
CA GLN A 62 -1.20 -6.27 -6.53
C GLN A 62 -1.35 -5.00 -5.69
N MET A 63 -1.12 -3.82 -6.27
CA MET A 63 -1.28 -2.56 -5.54
C MET A 63 -2.74 -2.21 -5.24
N LYS A 64 -3.70 -2.67 -6.05
CA LYS A 64 -5.14 -2.57 -5.73
C LYS A 64 -5.49 -3.36 -4.48
N MET A 65 -4.99 -4.59 -4.38
CA MET A 65 -5.17 -5.41 -3.17
C MET A 65 -4.54 -4.73 -1.94
N ILE A 66 -3.32 -4.20 -2.09
CA ILE A 66 -2.68 -3.45 -1.00
C ILE A 66 -3.48 -2.20 -0.59
N ALA A 67 -4.02 -1.45 -1.55
CA ALA A 67 -4.88 -0.30 -1.28
C ALA A 67 -6.15 -0.71 -0.50
N ALA A 68 -6.83 -1.78 -0.93
CA ALA A 68 -8.01 -2.32 -0.25
C ALA A 68 -7.71 -2.73 1.20
N LEU A 69 -6.64 -3.50 1.42
CA LEU A 69 -6.25 -3.96 2.76
C LEU A 69 -5.90 -2.78 3.69
N ARG A 70 -5.20 -1.77 3.17
CA ARG A 70 -4.84 -0.57 3.95
C ARG A 70 -6.07 0.25 4.32
N ASN A 71 -7.07 0.32 3.45
CA ASN A 71 -8.33 0.97 3.74
C ASN A 71 -9.12 0.23 4.82
N GLN A 72 -9.34 -1.07 4.66
CA GLN A 72 -10.14 -1.85 5.61
C GLN A 72 -9.49 -1.97 6.99
N PHE A 73 -8.17 -2.14 7.06
CA PHE A 73 -7.47 -2.28 8.34
C PHE A 73 -7.24 -0.92 9.03
N GLY A 74 -6.75 0.08 8.28
CA GLY A 74 -6.22 1.32 8.83
C GLY A 74 -6.97 2.58 8.44
N GLY A 75 -8.08 2.47 7.69
CA GLY A 75 -8.83 3.63 7.21
C GLY A 75 -8.07 4.51 6.21
N HIS A 76 -6.99 4.01 5.61
CA HIS A 76 -6.22 4.78 4.64
C HIS A 76 -7.05 5.12 3.40
N ALA A 77 -6.90 6.35 2.88
CA ALA A 77 -7.59 6.79 1.68
C ALA A 77 -7.23 5.94 0.45
N VAL A 78 -8.22 5.75 -0.42
CA VAL A 78 -8.09 5.04 -1.70
C VAL A 78 -8.50 5.96 -2.85
N GLU A 79 -7.95 5.69 -4.03
CA GLU A 79 -8.37 6.35 -5.27
C GLU A 79 -9.29 5.42 -6.07
N SER A 80 -10.39 5.96 -6.59
CA SER A 80 -11.26 5.21 -7.50
C SER A 80 -10.62 5.06 -8.87
N ALA A 81 -10.84 3.92 -9.52
CA ALA A 81 -10.55 3.78 -10.94
C ALA A 81 -11.41 4.78 -11.75
N LYS A 82 -10.82 5.35 -12.81
CA LYS A 82 -11.54 6.23 -13.74
C LYS A 82 -12.40 5.44 -14.71
#